data_AF-A0A812SGN8-F1
#
_entry.id   AF-A0A812SGN8-F1
#
_cell.length_a   1.000
_cell.length_b   1.000
_cell.length_c   1.000
_cell.angle_alpha   90.00
_cell.angle_beta   90.00
_cell.angle_gamma   90.00
#
_symmetry.space_group_name_H-M   'P 1'
#
loop_
_entity.id
_entity.type
_entity.pdbx_description
1 polymer ?
#
loop_
_entity_poly.entity_id
_entity_poly.type
_entity_poly.pdbx_seq_one_letter_code
_entity_poly.pdbx_strand_id
1 'polypeptide(L)'
;MTTPIKSPAQKKHKGDEGVDEDLQLIAVSQSLPPQSVTLSAIEQLLDRKLDPMHGFLQQIHFDLNAFKESVRVELETVGLRITETEKKVAETMTRIEELEREMGKMRASSRQEVGNSKFLSMVVGNIPEVSSLEEAKVWLNKHCVKSGLTPPGPMDVYTKGPFSNLIFVKCQSETHRDCFIQSTRDFSKLHRDSNRGEVASSQLFAKVDLPFEIRTVEGALYAMKKMLISWNFNALEIKYDIHIGVLAVGGREIVKVRVQDFSLKFEWCDGEWQTWEELQDSPEMADIASKAQTRLEKAKARASNKGKGKGPE
;
A
#
# COMPACT_ATOMS: atom_id res chain seq x y z
N MET A 1 -34.70 0.40 -16.86
CA MET A 1 -33.99 1.20 -17.88
C MET A 1 -32.51 0.82 -17.76
N THR A 2 -31.96 0.20 -18.80
CA THR A 2 -30.65 -0.47 -18.81
C THR A 2 -29.66 0.37 -19.59
N THR A 3 -28.56 0.79 -18.96
CA THR A 3 -27.36 1.29 -19.65
C THR A 3 -26.15 0.48 -19.19
N PRO A 4 -25.35 -0.08 -20.12
CA PRO A 4 -24.05 -0.66 -19.78
C PRO A 4 -22.94 0.34 -20.15
N ILE A 5 -22.18 0.78 -19.16
CA ILE A 5 -20.96 1.58 -19.36
C ILE A 5 -19.81 0.61 -19.72
N LYS A 6 -19.20 0.82 -20.90
CA LYS A 6 -18.08 0.03 -21.41
C LYS A 6 -16.74 0.65 -21.00
N SER A 7 -15.84 -0.18 -20.48
CA SER A 7 -14.42 0.15 -20.24
C SER A 7 -13.56 0.04 -21.52
N PRO A 8 -12.41 0.72 -21.62
CA PRO A 8 -11.55 0.73 -22.81
C PRO A 8 -10.72 -0.56 -22.98
N ALA A 9 -10.68 -1.07 -24.22
CA ALA A 9 -10.02 -2.31 -24.61
C ALA A 9 -8.50 -2.17 -24.83
N GLN A 10 -7.73 -3.19 -24.41
CA GLN A 10 -6.32 -3.36 -24.72
C GLN A 10 -6.11 -4.09 -26.07
N LYS A 11 -5.11 -3.62 -26.82
CA LYS A 11 -4.77 -3.99 -28.21
C LYS A 11 -3.98 -5.32 -28.28
N LYS A 12 -4.30 -6.14 -29.28
CA LYS A 12 -3.65 -7.40 -29.67
C LYS A 12 -2.20 -7.22 -30.18
N HIS A 13 -1.36 -8.25 -30.02
CA HIS A 13 -0.19 -8.50 -30.86
C HIS A 13 -0.26 -9.91 -31.45
N LYS A 14 0.02 -10.04 -32.76
CA LYS A 14 0.01 -11.24 -33.60
C LYS A 14 1.40 -11.31 -34.25
N GLY A 15 2.08 -12.45 -34.21
CA GLY A 15 3.28 -12.80 -35.00
C GLY A 15 3.14 -14.28 -35.37
N ASP A 16 3.06 -14.71 -36.63
CA ASP A 16 3.89 -14.56 -37.85
C ASP A 16 4.96 -15.65 -37.95
N GLU A 17 4.77 -16.53 -38.93
CA GLU A 17 5.46 -17.79 -39.20
C GLU A 17 6.60 -17.58 -40.23
N GLY A 18 7.69 -18.34 -40.10
CA GLY A 18 8.81 -18.36 -41.05
C GLY A 18 9.00 -19.75 -41.67
N VAL A 19 9.31 -19.76 -42.98
CA VAL A 19 9.30 -20.89 -43.92
C VAL A 19 10.71 -21.46 -44.14
N ASP A 20 10.80 -22.78 -44.35
CA ASP A 20 12.01 -23.57 -44.67
C ASP A 20 12.53 -23.34 -46.11
N GLU A 21 13.86 -23.33 -46.30
CA GLU A 21 14.53 -23.33 -47.62
C GLU A 21 15.27 -24.66 -47.89
N ASP A 22 14.97 -25.25 -49.05
CA ASP A 22 15.56 -26.46 -49.64
C ASP A 22 16.94 -26.18 -50.29
N LEU A 23 17.93 -27.03 -50.00
CA LEU A 23 19.26 -27.05 -50.63
C LEU A 23 19.30 -28.05 -51.81
N GLN A 24 19.50 -27.56 -53.04
CA GLN A 24 19.80 -28.39 -54.23
C GLN A 24 21.32 -28.53 -54.46
N LEU A 25 21.79 -29.78 -54.52
CA LEU A 25 23.15 -30.17 -54.92
C LEU A 25 23.20 -30.40 -56.44
N ILE A 26 23.98 -29.61 -57.17
CA ILE A 26 24.33 -29.84 -58.58
C ILE A 26 25.72 -30.49 -58.63
N ALA A 27 25.79 -31.75 -59.03
CA ALA A 27 27.05 -32.44 -59.32
C ALA A 27 27.36 -32.35 -60.83
N VAL A 28 28.47 -31.70 -61.16
CA VAL A 28 29.04 -31.59 -62.51
C VAL A 28 30.01 -32.75 -62.73
N SER A 29 29.67 -33.68 -63.62
CA SER A 29 30.57 -34.73 -64.09
C SER A 29 31.17 -34.31 -65.44
N GLN A 30 32.39 -33.78 -65.43
CA GLN A 30 33.21 -33.64 -66.64
C GLN A 30 34.24 -34.78 -66.70
N SER A 31 34.19 -35.52 -67.80
CA SER A 31 35.11 -36.60 -68.15
C SER A 31 36.43 -36.05 -68.70
N LEU A 32 37.56 -36.50 -68.14
CA LEU A 32 38.91 -36.28 -68.67
C LEU A 32 39.62 -37.65 -68.84
N PRO A 33 40.50 -37.80 -69.85
CA PRO A 33 41.09 -39.07 -70.27
C PRO A 33 42.18 -39.58 -69.29
N PRO A 34 42.53 -40.89 -69.35
CA PRO A 34 43.38 -41.54 -68.34
C PRO A 34 44.83 -41.07 -68.44
N GLN A 35 45.22 -40.12 -67.58
CA GLN A 35 46.63 -39.85 -67.30
C GLN A 35 47.16 -40.94 -66.37
N SER A 36 48.32 -41.52 -66.72
CA SER A 36 49.06 -42.40 -65.83
C SER A 36 49.44 -41.62 -64.57
N VAL A 37 48.88 -42.02 -63.44
CA VAL A 37 49.11 -41.40 -62.13
C VAL A 37 50.56 -41.66 -61.74
N THR A 38 51.44 -40.70 -62.01
CA THR A 38 52.80 -40.70 -61.50
C THR A 38 52.78 -40.15 -60.07
N LEU A 39 53.70 -40.60 -59.20
CA LEU A 39 53.81 -40.07 -57.83
C LEU A 39 53.94 -38.55 -57.79
N SER A 40 54.60 -37.96 -58.80
CA SER A 40 54.71 -36.50 -58.97
C SER A 40 53.36 -35.82 -59.25
N ALA A 41 52.45 -36.47 -60.00
CA ALA A 41 51.11 -35.93 -60.23
C ALA A 41 50.24 -35.99 -58.95
N ILE A 42 50.44 -37.01 -58.11
CA ILE A 42 49.78 -37.08 -56.78
C ILE A 42 50.32 -35.98 -55.87
N GLU A 43 51.65 -35.77 -55.85
CA GLU A 43 52.31 -34.73 -55.05
C GLU A 43 51.81 -33.32 -55.45
N GLN A 44 51.77 -33.00 -56.74
CA GLN A 44 51.22 -31.73 -57.23
C GLN A 44 49.73 -31.56 -56.93
N LEU A 45 48.95 -32.64 -56.96
CA LEU A 45 47.53 -32.58 -56.62
C LEU A 45 47.31 -32.37 -55.12
N LEU A 46 48.16 -32.98 -54.28
CA LEU A 46 48.17 -32.79 -52.83
C LEU A 46 48.57 -31.36 -52.47
N ASP A 47 49.66 -30.83 -53.03
CA ASP A 47 50.07 -29.44 -52.81
C ASP A 47 48.97 -28.47 -53.23
N ARG A 48 48.38 -28.68 -54.42
CA ARG A 48 47.27 -27.85 -54.92
C ARG A 48 46.01 -27.92 -54.04
N LYS A 49 45.80 -29.02 -53.31
CA LYS A 49 44.65 -29.19 -52.38
C LYS A 49 44.97 -28.72 -50.96
N LEU A 50 46.23 -28.78 -50.55
CA LEU A 50 46.70 -28.37 -49.22
C LEU A 50 46.97 -26.86 -49.14
N ASP A 51 47.36 -26.21 -50.23
CA ASP A 51 47.59 -24.76 -50.29
C ASP A 51 46.35 -23.93 -49.86
N PRO A 52 45.13 -24.20 -50.36
CA PRO A 52 43.92 -23.53 -49.89
C PRO A 52 43.62 -23.80 -48.41
N MET A 53 43.91 -25.01 -47.91
CA MET A 53 43.77 -25.32 -46.49
C MET A 53 44.78 -24.54 -45.65
N HIS A 54 46.00 -24.35 -46.14
CA HIS A 54 47.03 -23.57 -45.46
C HIS A 54 46.62 -22.09 -45.38
N GLY A 55 46.13 -21.53 -46.48
CA GLY A 55 45.56 -20.18 -46.52
C GLY A 55 44.37 -20.01 -45.57
N PHE A 56 43.46 -20.99 -45.54
CA PHE A 56 42.32 -20.99 -44.62
C PHE A 56 42.75 -21.07 -43.15
N LEU A 57 43.75 -21.90 -42.81
CA LEU A 57 44.28 -21.98 -41.45
C LEU A 57 44.99 -20.69 -41.03
N GLN A 58 45.71 -20.03 -41.94
CA GLN A 58 46.30 -18.71 -41.68
C GLN A 58 45.22 -17.65 -41.43
N GLN A 59 44.13 -17.69 -42.20
CA GLN A 59 42.99 -16.79 -42.00
C GLN A 59 42.33 -17.02 -40.64
N ILE A 60 42.05 -18.27 -40.26
CA ILE A 60 41.52 -18.60 -38.93
C ILE A 60 42.46 -18.10 -37.83
N HIS A 61 43.76 -18.27 -37.99
CA HIS A 61 44.74 -17.78 -37.03
C HIS A 61 44.72 -16.25 -36.90
N PHE A 62 44.55 -15.54 -38.02
CA PHE A 62 44.39 -14.08 -38.02
C PHE A 62 43.10 -13.66 -37.31
N ASP A 63 41.97 -14.28 -37.64
CA ASP A 63 40.66 -13.98 -37.07
C ASP A 63 40.62 -14.28 -35.56
N LEU A 64 41.25 -15.37 -35.11
CA LEU A 64 41.38 -15.70 -33.68
C LEU A 64 42.20 -14.67 -32.91
N ASN A 65 43.26 -14.13 -33.52
CA ASN A 65 44.05 -13.07 -32.89
C ASN A 65 43.27 -11.76 -32.83
N ALA A 66 42.53 -11.40 -33.89
CA ALA A 66 41.65 -10.24 -33.89
C ALA A 66 40.54 -10.37 -32.83
N PHE A 67 39.93 -11.56 -32.72
CA PHE A 67 38.94 -11.86 -31.69
C PHE A 67 39.52 -11.76 -30.28
N LYS A 68 40.71 -12.33 -30.04
CA LYS A 68 41.41 -12.25 -28.75
C LYS A 68 41.67 -10.81 -28.33
N GLU A 69 42.08 -9.95 -29.26
CA GLU A 69 42.31 -8.54 -28.98
C GLU A 69 41.00 -7.81 -28.68
N SER A 70 39.95 -8.07 -29.46
CA SER A 70 38.61 -7.51 -29.23
C SER A 70 38.06 -7.87 -27.84
N VAL A 71 38.18 -9.16 -27.45
CA VAL A 71 37.76 -9.62 -26.12
C VAL A 71 38.55 -8.95 -25.00
N ARG A 72 39.87 -8.73 -25.18
CA ARG A 72 40.68 -8.03 -24.18
C ARG A 72 40.18 -6.61 -23.95
N VAL A 73 39.94 -5.86 -25.04
CA VAL A 73 39.47 -4.46 -24.97
C VAL A 73 38.08 -4.36 -24.34
N GLU A 74 37.17 -5.27 -24.68
CA GLU A 74 35.85 -5.35 -24.05
C GLU A 74 35.95 -5.67 -22.56
N LEU A 75 36.83 -6.60 -22.15
CA LEU A 75 37.01 -6.93 -20.74
C LEU A 75 37.54 -5.75 -19.93
N GLU A 76 38.50 -5.00 -20.48
CA GLU A 76 39.01 -3.77 -19.87
C GLU A 76 37.91 -2.71 -19.73
N THR A 77 37.09 -2.55 -20.77
CA THR A 77 35.97 -1.60 -20.77
C THR A 77 34.90 -1.97 -19.74
N VAL A 78 34.55 -3.26 -19.66
CA VAL A 78 33.62 -3.77 -18.65
C VAL A 78 34.19 -3.58 -17.25
N GLY A 79 35.48 -3.83 -17.04
CA GLY A 79 36.17 -3.57 -15.78
C GLY A 79 36.05 -2.11 -15.34
N LEU A 80 36.28 -1.17 -16.25
CA LEU A 80 36.12 0.27 -15.98
C LEU A 80 34.67 0.62 -15.59
N ARG A 81 33.67 0.08 -16.32
CA ARG A 81 32.24 0.32 -15.99
C ARG A 81 31.87 -0.23 -14.62
N ILE A 82 32.37 -1.42 -14.25
CA ILE A 82 32.14 -2.00 -12.93
C ILE A 82 32.67 -1.07 -11.85
N THR A 83 33.92 -0.59 -11.96
CA THR A 83 34.50 0.34 -10.98
C THR A 83 33.73 1.66 -10.86
N GLU A 84 33.20 2.19 -11.96
CA GLU A 84 32.35 3.39 -11.95
C GLU A 84 31.02 3.13 -11.21
N THR A 85 30.40 1.97 -11.44
CA THR A 85 29.17 1.59 -10.74
C THR A 85 29.39 1.37 -9.25
N GLU A 86 30.48 0.72 -8.85
CA GLU A 86 30.85 0.53 -7.43
C GLU A 86 31.05 1.88 -6.73
N LYS A 87 31.70 2.83 -7.40
CA LYS A 87 31.87 4.20 -6.89
C LYS A 87 30.52 4.90 -6.70
N LYS A 88 29.61 4.83 -7.68
CA LYS A 88 28.26 5.42 -7.55
C LYS A 88 27.47 4.78 -6.40
N VAL A 89 27.59 3.47 -6.20
CA VAL A 89 26.93 2.77 -5.08
C VAL A 89 27.49 3.21 -3.73
N ALA A 90 28.81 3.42 -3.61
CA ALA A 90 29.41 3.94 -2.39
C ALA A 90 28.94 5.39 -2.09
N GLU A 91 28.85 6.23 -3.12
CA GLU A 91 28.33 7.60 -2.99
C GLU A 91 26.84 7.63 -2.60
N THR A 92 26.00 6.74 -3.13
CA THR A 92 24.59 6.68 -2.73
C THR A 92 24.41 6.12 -1.32
N MET A 93 25.18 5.10 -0.92
CA MET A 93 25.20 4.58 0.46
C MET A 93 25.53 5.68 1.48
N THR A 94 26.61 6.43 1.24
CA THR A 94 26.99 7.55 2.12
C THR A 94 25.93 8.64 2.17
N ARG A 95 25.25 8.94 1.06
CA ARG A 95 24.14 9.90 1.03
C ARG A 95 22.92 9.40 1.81
N ILE A 96 22.62 8.11 1.76
CA ILE A 96 21.55 7.49 2.56
C ILE A 96 21.86 7.61 4.05
N GLU A 97 23.08 7.26 4.47
CA GLU A 97 23.50 7.39 5.88
C GLU A 97 23.42 8.84 6.39
N GLU A 98 23.76 9.81 5.54
CA GLU A 98 23.63 11.24 5.87
C GLU A 98 22.16 11.66 6.03
N LEU A 99 21.28 11.26 5.10
CA LEU A 99 19.84 11.52 5.18
C LEU A 99 19.20 10.84 6.40
N GLU A 100 19.60 9.62 6.74
CA GLU A 100 19.15 8.94 7.96
C GLU A 100 19.59 9.69 9.22
N ARG A 101 20.82 10.22 9.24
CA ARG A 101 21.33 11.04 10.33
C ARG A 101 20.57 12.36 10.45
N GLU A 102 20.26 13.03 9.33
CA GLU A 102 19.45 14.24 9.30
C GLU A 102 18.00 13.98 9.75
N MET A 103 17.38 12.90 9.29
CA MET A 103 16.08 12.46 9.79
C MET A 103 16.10 12.16 11.29
N GLY A 104 17.17 11.56 11.79
CA GLY A 104 17.39 11.35 13.23
C GLY A 104 17.44 12.65 14.01
N LYS A 105 18.15 13.66 13.51
CA LYS A 105 18.23 15.01 14.11
C LYS A 105 16.88 15.75 14.07
N MET A 106 16.13 15.63 12.97
CA MET A 106 14.77 16.19 12.87
C MET A 106 13.79 15.50 13.83
N ARG A 107 13.90 14.17 14.01
CA ARG A 107 13.13 13.43 15.02
C ARG A 107 13.50 13.82 16.46
N ALA A 108 14.77 14.09 16.74
CA ALA A 108 15.20 14.54 18.06
C ALA A 108 14.75 15.98 18.36
N SER A 109 14.71 16.86 17.33
CA SER A 109 14.33 18.26 17.48
C SER A 109 12.80 18.47 17.50
N SER A 110 12.00 17.53 16.98
CA SER A 110 10.53 17.57 17.14
C SER A 110 10.04 16.97 18.46
N ARG A 111 10.94 16.50 19.31
CA ARG A 111 10.67 15.99 20.66
C ARG A 111 10.65 17.10 21.72
N GLN A 112 10.07 18.24 21.39
CA GLN A 112 9.65 19.23 22.38
C GLN A 112 8.13 19.09 22.59
N GLU A 113 7.80 18.18 23.49
CA GLU A 113 6.63 18.21 24.40
C GLU A 113 5.31 18.83 23.92
N VAL A 114 4.62 18.13 23.02
CA VAL A 114 3.19 17.84 23.25
C VAL A 114 3.05 16.33 23.14
N GLY A 115 3.21 15.64 24.27
CA GLY A 115 3.13 14.19 24.32
C GLY A 115 1.89 13.70 23.59
N ASN A 116 2.08 12.78 22.64
CA ASN A 116 1.05 12.03 21.93
C ASN A 116 0.22 11.11 22.87
N SER A 117 0.03 11.50 24.15
CA SER A 117 -0.82 10.85 25.13
C SER A 117 -2.27 10.72 24.66
N LYS A 118 -2.69 11.49 23.65
CA LYS A 118 -4.04 11.39 23.07
C LYS A 118 -4.29 10.03 22.40
N PHE A 119 -3.25 9.37 21.88
CA PHE A 119 -3.41 8.05 21.27
C PHE A 119 -3.34 6.91 22.29
N LEU A 120 -2.97 7.16 23.55
CA LEU A 120 -2.94 6.10 24.57
C LEU A 120 -4.33 5.74 25.11
N SER A 121 -5.39 6.40 24.63
CA SER A 121 -6.75 6.13 25.06
C SER A 121 -7.50 5.26 24.05
N MET A 122 -8.33 4.36 24.55
CA MET A 122 -9.32 3.64 23.76
C MET A 122 -10.73 3.89 24.29
N VAL A 123 -11.71 3.63 23.45
CA VAL A 123 -13.12 3.63 23.82
C VAL A 123 -13.67 2.22 23.69
N VAL A 124 -14.36 1.77 24.73
CA VAL A 124 -15.07 0.48 24.78
C VAL A 124 -16.55 0.78 24.95
N GLY A 125 -17.39 0.15 24.14
CA GLY A 125 -18.85 0.35 24.21
C GLY A 125 -19.61 -0.95 24.07
N ASN A 126 -20.87 -0.91 24.52
CA ASN A 126 -21.78 -2.07 24.55
C ASN A 126 -21.21 -3.23 25.38
N ILE A 127 -20.73 -2.95 26.59
CA ILE A 127 -20.26 -3.97 27.53
C ILE A 127 -21.49 -4.77 28.02
N PRO A 128 -21.47 -6.11 27.93
CA PRO A 128 -22.62 -6.94 28.29
C PRO A 128 -22.87 -6.89 29.80
N GLU A 129 -24.14 -6.86 30.20
CA GLU A 129 -24.58 -6.97 31.60
C GLU A 129 -23.99 -5.90 32.54
N VAL A 130 -23.71 -4.71 32.00
CA VAL A 130 -23.15 -3.58 32.77
C VAL A 130 -24.10 -2.38 32.73
N SER A 131 -24.39 -1.85 33.92
CA SER A 131 -25.28 -0.71 34.16
C SER A 131 -24.58 0.51 34.77
N SER A 132 -23.35 0.35 35.27
CA SER A 132 -22.55 1.40 35.91
C SER A 132 -21.08 1.42 35.46
N LEU A 133 -20.38 2.53 35.76
CA LEU A 133 -18.94 2.66 35.48
C LEU A 133 -18.11 1.68 36.32
N GLU A 134 -18.53 1.43 37.56
CA GLU A 134 -17.90 0.52 38.50
C GLU A 134 -17.98 -0.93 38.00
N GLU A 135 -19.17 -1.36 37.55
CA GLU A 135 -19.36 -2.66 36.90
C GLU A 135 -18.52 -2.78 35.62
N ALA A 136 -18.44 -1.72 34.81
CA ALA A 136 -17.61 -1.69 33.61
C ALA A 136 -16.12 -1.88 33.93
N LYS A 137 -15.62 -1.25 35.01
CA LYS A 137 -14.25 -1.42 35.50
C LYS A 137 -13.99 -2.86 35.96
N VAL A 138 -14.92 -3.43 36.72
CA VAL A 138 -14.82 -4.83 37.17
C VAL A 138 -14.79 -5.79 35.99
N TRP A 139 -15.69 -5.59 35.01
CA TRP A 139 -15.72 -6.37 33.78
C TRP A 139 -14.40 -6.29 33.02
N LEU A 140 -13.87 -5.07 32.84
CA LEU A 140 -12.64 -4.85 32.10
C LEU A 140 -11.45 -5.54 32.78
N ASN A 141 -11.31 -5.40 34.09
CA ASN A 141 -10.26 -6.08 34.86
C ASN A 141 -10.36 -7.61 34.75
N LYS A 142 -11.58 -8.17 34.87
CA LYS A 142 -11.82 -9.61 34.69
C LYS A 142 -11.45 -10.06 33.27
N HIS A 143 -11.78 -9.25 32.27
CA HIS A 143 -11.43 -9.52 30.88
C HIS A 143 -9.92 -9.53 30.65
N CYS A 144 -9.16 -8.56 31.20
CA CYS A 144 -7.70 -8.55 31.13
C CYS A 144 -7.07 -9.84 31.65
N VAL A 145 -7.48 -10.25 32.85
CA VAL A 145 -6.97 -11.46 33.51
C VAL A 145 -7.28 -12.70 32.67
N LYS A 146 -8.51 -12.81 32.16
CA LYS A 146 -8.93 -13.94 31.31
C LYS A 146 -8.19 -13.98 29.97
N SER A 147 -7.88 -12.82 29.39
CA SER A 147 -7.16 -12.72 28.12
C SER A 147 -5.64 -12.81 28.25
N GLY A 148 -5.12 -13.01 29.46
CA GLY A 148 -3.67 -13.10 29.69
C GLY A 148 -2.93 -11.78 29.41
N LEU A 149 -3.63 -10.65 29.44
CA LEU A 149 -2.99 -9.34 29.38
C LEU A 149 -2.24 -9.16 30.70
N THR A 150 -0.91 -9.27 30.64
CA THR A 150 -0.04 -9.18 31.81
C THR A 150 -0.26 -7.85 32.53
N PRO A 151 -0.28 -7.84 33.86
CA PRO A 151 -0.25 -6.60 34.62
C PRO A 151 0.90 -5.72 34.12
N PRO A 152 0.69 -4.40 34.07
CA PRO A 152 -0.37 -3.67 34.75
C PRO A 152 -1.66 -3.50 33.93
N GLY A 153 -2.80 -3.47 34.62
CA GLY A 153 -4.11 -3.19 34.03
C GLY A 153 -4.26 -1.76 33.46
N PRO A 154 -5.48 -1.35 33.09
CA PRO A 154 -5.71 -0.01 32.55
C PRO A 154 -5.28 1.06 33.58
N MET A 155 -4.65 2.14 33.13
CA MET A 155 -4.21 3.22 34.03
C MET A 155 -5.39 3.94 34.66
N ASP A 156 -6.42 4.18 33.86
CA ASP A 156 -7.62 4.88 34.26
C ASP A 156 -8.80 4.47 33.37
N VAL A 157 -10.00 4.51 33.94
CA VAL A 157 -11.25 4.19 33.26
C VAL A 157 -12.30 5.22 33.67
N TYR A 158 -12.81 5.96 32.70
CA TYR A 158 -13.68 7.11 32.94
C TYR A 158 -14.77 7.25 31.86
N THR A 159 -15.76 8.12 32.10
CA THR A 159 -16.77 8.50 31.11
C THR A 159 -16.64 9.99 30.76
N LYS A 160 -17.05 10.38 29.54
CA LYS A 160 -17.08 11.80 29.12
C LYS A 160 -18.47 12.45 29.31
N GLY A 161 -19.29 11.91 30.21
CA GLY A 161 -20.68 12.28 30.46
C GLY A 161 -21.41 11.23 31.30
N PRO A 162 -22.76 11.29 31.37
CA PRO A 162 -23.56 10.24 31.99
C PRO A 162 -23.21 8.87 31.40
N PHE A 163 -23.21 7.84 32.24
CA PHE A 163 -22.90 6.49 31.80
C PHE A 163 -23.96 6.02 30.77
N SER A 164 -23.49 5.68 29.57
CA SER A 164 -24.34 5.22 28.46
C SER A 164 -23.77 3.94 27.85
N ASN A 165 -23.27 3.03 28.69
CA ASN A 165 -22.52 1.84 28.28
C ASN A 165 -21.35 2.14 27.32
N LEU A 166 -20.66 3.25 27.59
CA LEU A 166 -19.50 3.72 26.84
C LEU A 166 -18.46 4.25 27.82
N ILE A 167 -17.30 3.60 27.85
CA ILE A 167 -16.17 3.95 28.72
C ILE A 167 -14.95 4.33 27.89
N PHE A 168 -14.12 5.18 28.47
CA PHE A 168 -12.81 5.55 27.96
C PHE A 168 -11.76 4.96 28.88
N VAL A 169 -10.77 4.30 28.27
CA VAL A 169 -9.72 3.59 28.99
C VAL A 169 -8.39 4.18 28.60
N LYS A 170 -7.63 4.66 29.59
CA LYS A 170 -6.26 5.13 29.39
C LYS A 170 -5.30 3.96 29.57
N CYS A 171 -4.51 3.69 28.54
CA CYS A 171 -3.51 2.63 28.53
C CYS A 171 -2.12 3.20 28.78
N GLN A 172 -1.18 2.32 29.14
CA GLN A 172 0.20 2.71 29.45
C GLN A 172 1.06 2.92 28.20
N SER A 173 0.77 2.16 27.15
CA SER A 173 1.47 2.19 25.88
C SER A 173 0.50 1.91 24.74
N GLU A 174 0.90 2.24 23.51
CA GLU A 174 0.12 1.92 22.32
C GLU A 174 -0.02 0.40 22.12
N THR A 175 1.04 -0.35 22.36
CA THR A 175 1.01 -1.83 22.34
C THR A 175 -0.02 -2.36 23.33
N HIS A 176 -0.04 -1.84 24.56
CA HIS A 176 -1.02 -2.26 25.56
C HIS A 176 -2.45 -1.93 25.13
N ARG A 177 -2.70 -0.73 24.58
CA ARG A 177 -3.99 -0.32 24.00
C ARG A 177 -4.44 -1.28 22.90
N ASP A 178 -3.54 -1.60 21.98
CA ASP A 178 -3.86 -2.40 20.80
C ASP A 178 -4.11 -3.87 21.17
N CYS A 179 -3.34 -4.43 22.10
CA CYS A 179 -3.62 -5.73 22.69
C CYS A 179 -5.00 -5.77 23.35
N PHE A 180 -5.38 -4.72 24.07
CA PHE A 180 -6.70 -4.58 24.69
C PHE A 180 -7.83 -4.53 23.66
N ILE A 181 -7.68 -3.70 22.63
CA ILE A 181 -8.65 -3.58 21.54
C ILE A 181 -8.82 -4.93 20.86
N GLN A 182 -7.72 -5.63 20.58
CA GLN A 182 -7.73 -6.93 19.92
C GLN A 182 -8.41 -8.00 20.79
N SER A 183 -8.03 -8.11 22.06
CA SER A 183 -8.63 -9.01 23.04
C SER A 183 -10.15 -8.79 23.19
N THR A 184 -10.59 -7.53 23.22
CA THR A 184 -12.02 -7.18 23.28
C THR A 184 -12.76 -7.59 22.01
N ARG A 185 -12.14 -7.40 20.83
CA ARG A 185 -12.71 -7.83 19.54
C ARG A 185 -12.81 -9.34 19.43
N ASP A 186 -11.82 -10.07 19.92
CA ASP A 186 -11.84 -11.54 19.87
C ASP A 186 -12.90 -12.11 20.81
N PHE A 187 -13.08 -11.51 22.00
CA PHE A 187 -14.22 -11.82 22.87
C PHE A 187 -15.57 -11.52 22.21
N SER A 188 -15.70 -10.36 21.55
CA SER A 188 -16.92 -9.98 20.82
C SER A 188 -17.25 -10.98 19.68
N LYS A 189 -16.24 -11.47 18.96
CA LYS A 189 -16.42 -12.50 17.92
C LYS A 189 -16.90 -13.83 18.51
N LEU A 190 -16.29 -14.29 19.60
CA LEU A 190 -16.66 -15.55 20.25
C LEU A 190 -18.13 -15.56 20.69
N HIS A 191 -18.62 -14.45 21.23
CA HIS A 191 -20.01 -14.32 21.66
C HIS A 191 -21.00 -14.16 20.50
N ARG A 192 -20.55 -13.64 19.35
CA ARG A 192 -21.40 -13.49 18.16
C ARG A 192 -21.84 -14.84 17.59
N ASP A 193 -20.96 -15.83 17.61
CA ASP A 193 -21.27 -17.16 17.07
C ASP A 193 -22.28 -17.93 17.93
N SER A 194 -22.39 -17.60 19.23
CA SER A 194 -23.36 -18.20 20.14
C SER A 194 -24.77 -17.60 20.00
N ASN A 195 -24.89 -16.29 19.71
CA ASN A 195 -26.18 -15.58 19.64
C ASN A 195 -26.59 -15.22 18.19
N ARG A 196 -26.74 -16.22 17.32
CA ARG A 196 -27.08 -16.03 15.89
C ARG A 196 -28.46 -15.40 15.59
N GLY A 197 -29.25 -15.03 16.60
CA GLY A 197 -30.60 -14.47 16.43
C GLY A 197 -30.83 -13.05 16.96
N GLU A 198 -29.86 -12.45 17.65
CA GLU A 198 -30.05 -11.12 18.26
C GLU A 198 -29.58 -9.98 17.35
N VAL A 199 -30.34 -8.88 17.40
CA VAL A 199 -30.16 -7.68 16.57
C VAL A 199 -28.75 -7.10 16.76
N ALA A 200 -28.07 -6.79 15.65
CA ALA A 200 -26.67 -6.36 15.59
C ALA A 200 -26.31 -5.06 16.36
N SER A 201 -27.28 -4.37 16.98
CA SER A 201 -27.08 -3.06 17.61
C SER A 201 -26.34 -3.10 18.96
N SER A 202 -26.20 -4.27 19.59
CA SER A 202 -25.62 -4.40 20.93
C SER A 202 -24.24 -5.05 20.94
N GLN A 203 -23.54 -5.10 19.80
CA GLN A 203 -22.24 -5.76 19.72
C GLN A 203 -21.18 -4.97 20.49
N LEU A 204 -20.51 -5.65 21.43
CA LEU A 204 -19.32 -5.15 22.13
C LEU A 204 -18.26 -4.69 21.12
N PHE A 205 -17.73 -3.49 21.30
CA PHE A 205 -16.65 -2.97 20.46
C PHE A 205 -15.58 -2.25 21.28
N ALA A 206 -14.36 -2.27 20.75
CA ALA A 206 -13.26 -1.44 21.21
C ALA A 206 -12.56 -0.80 20.01
N LYS A 207 -12.19 0.47 20.16
CA LYS A 207 -11.41 1.22 19.16
C LYS A 207 -10.57 2.32 19.81
N VAL A 208 -9.60 2.85 19.09
CA VAL A 208 -8.80 3.99 19.54
C VAL A 208 -9.69 5.21 19.78
N ASP A 209 -9.46 5.94 20.87
CA ASP A 209 -10.14 7.20 21.14
C ASP A 209 -9.51 8.31 20.30
N LEU A 210 -10.08 8.54 19.12
CA LEU A 210 -9.62 9.58 18.22
C LEU A 210 -10.23 10.95 18.59
N PRO A 211 -9.50 12.06 18.32
CA PRO A 211 -10.04 13.40 18.36
C PRO A 211 -11.38 13.52 17.62
N PHE A 212 -12.23 14.42 18.09
CA PHE A 212 -13.59 14.55 17.57
C PHE A 212 -13.61 14.91 16.08
N GLU A 213 -12.66 15.74 15.65
CA GLU A 213 -12.44 16.16 14.26
C GLU A 213 -12.17 14.94 13.38
N ILE A 214 -11.21 14.10 13.80
CA ILE A 214 -10.83 12.87 13.08
C ILE A 214 -11.99 11.88 13.02
N ARG A 215 -12.74 11.68 14.11
CA ARG A 215 -13.93 10.82 14.11
C ARG A 215 -15.05 11.32 13.20
N THR A 216 -15.15 12.64 13.03
CA THR A 216 -16.15 13.24 12.14
C THR A 216 -15.76 13.00 10.69
N VAL A 217 -14.47 13.18 10.37
CA VAL A 217 -13.90 12.83 9.05
C VAL A 217 -14.07 11.34 8.75
N GLU A 218 -13.69 10.44 9.66
CA GLU A 218 -13.89 8.99 9.54
C GLU A 218 -15.35 8.65 9.23
N GLY A 219 -16.29 9.23 9.99
CA GLY A 219 -17.71 9.01 9.79
C GLY A 219 -18.22 9.47 8.42
N ALA A 220 -17.74 10.61 7.94
CA ALA A 220 -18.10 11.14 6.63
C ALA A 220 -17.52 10.27 5.49
N LEU A 221 -16.22 9.97 5.52
CA LEU A 221 -15.54 9.13 4.52
C LEU A 221 -16.16 7.73 4.44
N TYR A 222 -16.46 7.12 5.60
CA TYR A 222 -17.11 5.82 5.65
C TYR A 222 -18.53 5.86 5.06
N ALA A 223 -19.29 6.92 5.30
CA ALA A 223 -20.62 7.08 4.72
C ALA A 223 -20.56 7.30 3.20
N MET A 224 -19.61 8.11 2.71
CA MET A 224 -19.36 8.26 1.27
C MET A 224 -18.97 6.93 0.62
N LYS A 225 -18.12 6.13 1.27
CA LYS A 225 -17.80 4.77 0.79
C LYS A 225 -19.07 3.91 0.64
N LYS A 226 -19.97 3.92 1.63
CA LYS A 226 -21.24 3.17 1.53
C LYS A 226 -22.11 3.65 0.39
N MET A 227 -22.23 4.96 0.22
CA MET A 227 -23.00 5.57 -0.87
C MET A 227 -22.47 5.12 -2.23
N LEU A 228 -21.16 5.19 -2.45
CA LEU A 228 -20.55 4.69 -3.70
C LEU A 228 -20.79 3.18 -3.90
N ILE A 229 -20.70 2.37 -2.84
CA ILE A 229 -21.02 0.93 -2.92
C ILE A 229 -22.49 0.73 -3.33
N SER A 230 -23.43 1.50 -2.77
CA SER A 230 -24.84 1.42 -3.18
C SER A 230 -25.09 1.85 -4.62
N TRP A 231 -24.16 2.63 -5.20
CA TRP A 231 -24.17 3.04 -6.60
C TRP A 231 -23.42 2.06 -7.51
N ASN A 232 -23.19 0.83 -7.03
CA ASN A 232 -22.51 -0.27 -7.74
C ASN A 232 -21.01 -0.07 -8.00
N PHE A 233 -20.34 0.84 -7.28
CA PHE A 233 -18.87 0.87 -7.30
C PHE A 233 -18.29 -0.34 -6.57
N ASN A 234 -17.15 -0.83 -7.05
CA ASN A 234 -16.45 -1.95 -6.44
C ASN A 234 -15.92 -1.56 -5.04
N ALA A 235 -16.41 -2.23 -4.00
CA ALA A 235 -16.03 -1.96 -2.60
C ALA A 235 -14.53 -2.12 -2.31
N LEU A 236 -13.82 -2.93 -3.09
CA LEU A 236 -12.38 -3.17 -2.97
C LEU A 236 -11.54 -2.02 -3.57
N GLU A 237 -12.11 -1.30 -4.53
CA GLU A 237 -11.45 -0.17 -5.18
C GLU A 237 -11.62 1.13 -4.38
N ILE A 238 -12.61 1.18 -3.47
CA ILE A 238 -12.86 2.33 -2.61
C ILE A 238 -12.05 2.19 -1.32
N LYS A 239 -11.03 3.03 -1.17
CA LYS A 239 -10.17 3.11 0.02
C LYS A 239 -10.29 4.49 0.64
N TYR A 240 -10.19 4.59 1.95
CA TYR A 240 -10.08 5.88 2.61
C TYR A 240 -8.98 5.82 3.68
N ASP A 241 -8.30 6.94 3.86
CA ASP A 241 -7.30 7.15 4.89
C ASP A 241 -7.81 8.24 5.84
N ILE A 242 -8.00 7.85 7.10
CA ILE A 242 -8.56 8.69 8.16
C ILE A 242 -7.56 9.75 8.64
N HIS A 243 -6.26 9.48 8.53
CA HIS A 243 -5.21 10.37 9.03
C HIS A 243 -4.99 11.56 8.12
N ILE A 244 -5.00 11.34 6.80
CA ILE A 244 -4.93 12.41 5.80
C ILE A 244 -6.31 12.93 5.37
N GLY A 245 -7.38 12.20 5.72
CA GLY A 245 -8.76 12.56 5.44
C GLY A 245 -9.14 12.36 3.98
N VAL A 246 -8.59 11.36 3.28
CA VAL A 246 -8.76 11.18 1.83
C VAL A 246 -9.61 9.96 1.51
N LEU A 247 -10.50 10.09 0.52
CA LEU A 247 -11.20 8.98 -0.14
C LEU A 247 -10.61 8.80 -1.54
N ALA A 248 -10.31 7.55 -1.91
CA ALA A 248 -9.78 7.18 -3.21
C ALA A 248 -10.61 6.06 -3.84
N VAL A 249 -10.77 6.11 -5.17
CA VAL A 249 -11.48 5.11 -5.98
C VAL A 249 -10.55 4.65 -7.10
N GLY A 250 -10.32 3.35 -7.21
CA GLY A 250 -9.43 2.80 -8.24
C GLY A 250 -7.97 3.28 -8.09
N GLY A 251 -7.55 3.65 -6.88
CA GLY A 251 -6.22 4.21 -6.60
C GLY A 251 -6.07 5.70 -6.87
N ARG A 252 -7.12 6.40 -7.34
CA ARG A 252 -7.12 7.86 -7.53
C ARG A 252 -7.82 8.54 -6.36
N GLU A 253 -7.20 9.57 -5.79
CA GLU A 253 -7.82 10.39 -4.75
C GLU A 253 -8.94 11.22 -5.36
N ILE A 254 -10.14 11.16 -4.77
CA ILE A 254 -11.31 11.85 -5.32
C ILE A 254 -11.75 13.02 -4.43
N VAL A 255 -11.64 12.87 -3.10
CA VAL A 255 -12.01 13.93 -2.16
C VAL A 255 -11.16 13.87 -0.91
N LYS A 256 -10.82 15.06 -0.40
CA LYS A 256 -10.24 15.26 0.91
C LYS A 256 -11.25 15.93 1.83
N VAL A 257 -11.44 15.36 3.00
CA VAL A 257 -12.41 15.79 4.00
C VAL A 257 -11.66 16.27 5.24
N ARG A 258 -11.94 17.51 5.65
CA ARG A 258 -11.36 18.10 6.85
C ARG A 258 -12.40 18.84 7.67
N VAL A 259 -12.18 18.92 8.97
CA VAL A 259 -12.98 19.78 9.86
C VAL A 259 -12.22 21.08 10.07
N GLN A 260 -12.85 22.20 9.72
CA GLN A 260 -12.30 23.54 9.91
C GLN A 260 -13.39 24.41 10.55
N ASP A 261 -13.08 25.06 11.67
CA ASP A 261 -14.01 25.95 12.40
C ASP A 261 -15.38 25.32 12.73
N PHE A 262 -15.38 24.05 13.17
CA PHE A 262 -16.60 23.25 13.39
C PHE A 262 -17.51 23.13 12.13
N SER A 263 -16.94 23.23 10.94
CA SER A 263 -17.57 22.93 9.66
C SER A 263 -16.83 21.78 8.98
N LEU A 264 -17.57 20.85 8.38
CA LEU A 264 -16.98 19.85 7.49
C LEU A 264 -16.69 20.51 6.12
N LYS A 265 -15.50 20.33 5.58
CA LYS A 265 -15.08 20.81 4.26
C LYS A 265 -14.73 19.61 3.38
N PHE A 266 -15.25 19.63 2.16
CA PHE A 266 -14.94 18.67 1.11
C PHE A 266 -14.10 19.40 0.05
N GLU A 267 -12.92 18.86 -0.24
CA GLU A 267 -12.00 19.36 -1.26
C GLU A 267 -11.85 18.27 -2.31
N TRP A 268 -12.49 18.45 -3.45
CA TRP A 268 -12.43 17.50 -4.55
C TRP A 268 -11.06 17.58 -5.20
N CYS A 269 -10.37 16.43 -5.29
CA CYS A 269 -9.03 16.34 -5.88
C CYS A 269 -9.08 16.21 -7.41
N ASP A 270 -10.23 15.77 -7.94
CA ASP A 270 -10.49 15.53 -9.35
C ASP A 270 -11.71 16.36 -9.78
N GLY A 271 -11.53 17.13 -10.85
CA GLY A 271 -12.57 17.99 -11.41
C GLY A 271 -13.79 17.21 -11.89
N GLU A 272 -13.61 15.98 -12.37
CA GLU A 272 -14.73 15.15 -12.84
C GLU A 272 -15.73 14.88 -11.71
N TRP A 273 -15.22 14.51 -10.53
CA TRP A 273 -16.04 14.24 -9.33
C TRP A 273 -16.70 15.51 -8.78
N GLN A 274 -16.01 16.64 -8.86
CA GLN A 274 -16.55 17.93 -8.45
C GLN A 274 -17.73 18.36 -9.34
N THR A 275 -17.65 18.12 -10.65
CA THR A 275 -18.68 18.50 -11.63
C THR A 275 -19.79 17.47 -11.80
N TRP A 276 -19.70 16.31 -11.14
CA TRP A 276 -20.72 15.28 -11.24
C TRP A 276 -21.98 15.67 -10.45
N GLU A 277 -22.95 16.27 -11.13
CA GLU A 277 -24.18 16.82 -10.52
C GLU A 277 -24.95 15.78 -9.70
N GLU A 278 -25.12 14.56 -10.22
CA GLU A 278 -25.83 13.49 -9.50
C GLU A 278 -25.19 13.18 -8.15
N LEU A 279 -23.86 13.30 -8.04
CA LEU A 279 -23.12 13.15 -6.79
C LEU A 279 -23.37 14.33 -5.85
N GLN A 280 -23.20 15.56 -6.34
CA GLN A 280 -23.32 16.77 -5.52
C GLN A 280 -24.74 16.98 -4.99
N ASP A 281 -25.75 16.67 -5.80
CA ASP A 281 -27.17 16.85 -5.48
C ASP A 281 -27.81 15.60 -4.88
N SER A 282 -27.03 14.54 -4.64
CA SER A 282 -27.56 13.31 -4.05
C SER A 282 -28.09 13.54 -2.63
N PRO A 283 -29.26 12.94 -2.29
CA PRO A 283 -29.79 13.01 -0.93
C PRO A 283 -28.83 12.38 0.10
N GLU A 284 -28.03 11.39 -0.32
CA GLU A 284 -27.00 10.78 0.51
C GLU A 284 -25.87 11.75 0.87
N MET A 285 -25.35 12.54 -0.09
CA MET A 285 -24.33 13.55 0.21
C MET A 285 -24.87 14.64 1.15
N ALA A 286 -26.11 15.10 0.93
CA ALA A 286 -26.77 16.05 1.81
C ALA A 286 -26.95 15.49 3.24
N ASP A 287 -27.34 14.22 3.37
CA ASP A 287 -27.45 13.53 4.66
C ASP A 287 -26.10 13.40 5.37
N ILE A 288 -25.03 13.06 4.63
CA ILE A 288 -23.67 12.97 5.16
C ILE A 288 -23.23 14.33 5.74
N ALA A 289 -23.40 15.40 4.96
CA ALA A 289 -23.05 16.75 5.39
C ALA A 289 -23.87 17.20 6.61
N SER A 290 -25.19 16.96 6.59
CA SER A 290 -26.11 17.32 7.69
C SER A 290 -25.79 16.57 8.99
N LYS A 291 -25.54 15.26 8.91
CA LYS A 291 -25.15 14.44 10.07
C LYS A 291 -23.81 14.87 10.65
N ALA A 292 -22.84 15.17 9.80
CA ALA A 292 -21.55 15.69 10.23
C ALA A 292 -21.72 17.06 10.91
N GLN A 293 -22.44 18.00 10.29
CA GLN A 293 -22.67 19.33 10.86
C GLN A 293 -23.39 19.27 12.21
N THR A 294 -24.42 18.43 12.32
CA THR A 294 -25.14 18.20 13.59
C THR A 294 -24.20 17.73 14.71
N ARG A 295 -23.22 16.88 14.39
CA ARG A 295 -22.21 16.44 15.37
C ARG A 295 -21.27 17.58 15.73
N LEU A 296 -20.81 18.34 14.74
CA LEU A 296 -19.90 19.47 14.93
C LEU A 296 -20.53 20.56 15.81
N GLU A 297 -21.80 20.92 15.56
CA GLU A 297 -22.53 21.89 16.38
C GLU A 297 -22.72 21.41 17.83
N LYS A 298 -23.02 20.12 18.03
CA LYS A 298 -23.08 19.54 19.38
C LYS A 298 -21.74 19.63 20.10
N ALA A 299 -20.63 19.42 19.39
CA ALA A 299 -19.28 19.55 19.95
C ALA A 299 -18.95 21.02 20.26
N LYS A 300 -19.30 21.95 19.36
CA LYS A 300 -19.14 23.39 19.54
C LYS A 300 -19.90 23.91 20.77
N ALA A 301 -21.15 23.49 20.95
CA ALA A 301 -21.95 23.83 22.13
C ALA A 301 -21.30 23.34 23.43
N ARG A 302 -20.75 22.12 23.44
CA ARG A 302 -20.02 21.57 24.60
C ARG A 302 -18.72 22.32 24.88
N ALA A 303 -18.01 22.75 23.84
CA ALA A 303 -16.78 23.52 23.99
C ALA A 303 -17.06 24.92 24.57
N SER A 304 -18.09 25.60 24.07
CA SER A 304 -18.50 26.94 24.56
C SER A 304 -18.94 26.92 26.03
N ASN A 305 -19.64 25.87 26.47
CA ASN A 305 -20.14 25.77 27.85
C ASN A 305 -19.06 25.44 28.89
N LYS A 306 -17.86 24.99 28.50
CA LYS A 306 -16.78 24.68 29.45
C LYS A 306 -16.17 25.92 30.13
N GLY A 307 -16.44 27.13 29.65
CA GLY A 307 -15.88 28.37 30.21
C GLY A 307 -16.74 29.07 31.28
N LYS A 308 -17.95 28.60 31.58
CA LYS A 308 -18.89 29.28 32.50
C LYS A 308 -19.11 28.57 33.84
N GLY A 309 -18.25 27.62 34.20
CA GLY A 309 -18.30 26.99 35.52
C GLY A 309 -17.80 27.96 36.59
N LYS A 310 -18.72 28.47 37.42
CA LYS A 310 -18.41 29.08 38.72
C LYS A 310 -17.47 28.14 39.48
N GLY A 311 -16.32 28.66 39.91
CA GLY A 311 -15.44 27.94 40.84
C GLY A 311 -16.20 27.60 42.12
N PRO A 312 -15.87 26.48 42.78
CA PRO A 312 -16.41 26.19 44.10
C PRO A 312 -15.86 27.24 45.09
N GLU A 313 -16.77 27.94 45.76
CA GLU A 313 -16.53 28.45 47.12
C GLU A 313 -16.65 27.30 48.12
#